data_AF-A0A257JBI3-F1
#
_entry.id   AF-A0A257JBI3-F1
#
_cell.length_a   1.000
_cell.length_b   1.000
_cell.length_c   1.000
_cell.angle_alpha   90.00
_cell.angle_beta   90.00
_cell.angle_gamma   90.00
#
_symmetry.space_group_name_H-M   'P 1'
#
loop_
_entity.id
_entity.type
_entity.pdbx_description
1 polymer ?
#
loop_
_entity_poly.entity_id
_entity_poly.type
_entity_poly.pdbx_seq_one_letter_code
_entity_poly.pdbx_strand_id
1 'polypeptide(L)'
;MPHTVFIGTSAIFFAVLNWMKVPAYMALGQFTWANMQLTLVFLPVAIASTLAGVWLVKRASAERFNTLISLLMVAVGAELIRVALP
;
A
#
# COMPACT_ATOMS: atom_id res chain seq x y z
N MET A 1 -8.46 -20.22 14.59
CA MET A 1 -7.21 -20.73 13.99
C MET A 1 -6.04 -20.31 14.87
N PRO A 2 -4.96 -21.09 14.98
CA PRO A 2 -3.74 -20.63 15.65
C PRO A 2 -3.28 -19.31 15.01
N HIS A 3 -2.92 -18.33 15.84
CA HIS A 3 -2.70 -16.94 15.41
C HIS A 3 -1.66 -16.83 14.26
N THR A 4 -0.63 -17.67 14.30
CA THR A 4 0.44 -17.74 13.28
C THR A 4 0.00 -18.31 11.94
N VAL A 5 -0.90 -19.31 11.93
CA VAL A 5 -1.44 -19.88 10.69
C VAL A 5 -2.31 -18.85 9.98
N PHE A 6 -3.14 -18.11 10.73
CA PHE A 6 -3.96 -17.04 10.17
C PHE A 6 -3.10 -15.94 9.54
N ILE A 7 -2.10 -15.43 10.27
CA ILE A 7 -1.18 -14.38 9.77
C ILE A 7 -0.42 -14.87 8.54
N GLY A 8 0.09 -16.11 8.56
CA GLY A 8 0.82 -16.71 7.43
C GLY A 8 -0.03 -16.85 6.18
N THR A 9 -1.26 -17.36 6.31
CA THR A 9 -2.20 -17.48 5.18
C THR A 9 -2.58 -16.10 4.64
N SER A 10 -2.87 -15.12 5.49
CA SER A 10 -3.16 -13.75 5.06
C SER A 10 -1.98 -13.11 4.32
N ALA A 11 -0.74 -13.36 4.75
CA ALA A 11 0.45 -12.84 4.09
C ALA A 11 0.62 -13.42 2.67
N ILE A 12 0.47 -14.74 2.52
CA ILE A 12 0.55 -15.40 1.20
C ILE A 12 -0.60 -14.94 0.30
N PHE A 13 -1.83 -14.89 0.82
CA PHE A 13 -2.99 -14.41 0.08
C PHE A 13 -2.77 -12.97 -0.40
N PHE A 14 -2.30 -12.08 0.47
CA PHE A 14 -1.96 -10.70 0.10
C PHE A 14 -0.86 -10.64 -0.97
N ALA A 15 0.18 -11.46 -0.87
CA ALA A 15 1.24 -11.52 -1.88
C ALA A 15 0.69 -11.92 -3.25
N VAL A 16 -0.18 -12.94 -3.31
CA VAL A 16 -0.85 -13.37 -4.55
C VAL A 16 -1.71 -12.24 -5.13
N LEU A 17 -2.51 -11.56 -4.29
CA LEU A 17 -3.31 -10.41 -4.72
C LEU A 17 -2.45 -9.28 -5.32
N ASN A 18 -1.29 -8.99 -4.73
CA ASN A 18 -0.38 -7.98 -5.27
C ASN A 18 0.30 -8.46 -6.56
N TRP A 19 0.68 -9.73 -6.65
CA TRP A 19 1.29 -10.30 -7.86
C TRP A 19 0.36 -10.24 -9.06
N MET A 20 -0.94 -10.49 -8.86
CA MET A 20 -1.96 -10.36 -9.92
C MET A 20 -2.04 -8.96 -10.52
N LYS A 21 -1.53 -7.91 -9.85
CA LYS A 21 -1.46 -6.56 -10.40
C LYS A 21 -0.33 -6.37 -11.41
N VAL A 22 0.73 -7.19 -11.35
CA VAL A 22 1.93 -7.05 -12.19
C VAL A 22 1.59 -7.13 -13.69
N PRO A 23 0.78 -8.10 -14.17
CA PRO A 23 0.34 -8.12 -15.57
C PRO A 23 -0.43 -6.87 -16.00
N ALA A 24 -1.28 -6.32 -15.13
CA ALA A 24 -2.01 -5.09 -15.42
C ALA A 24 -1.06 -3.89 -15.56
N TYR A 25 -0.04 -3.78 -14.71
CA TYR A 25 0.98 -2.73 -14.83
C TYR A 25 1.84 -2.88 -16.09
N MET A 26 2.14 -4.13 -16.50
CA MET A 26 2.80 -4.39 -17.79
C MET A 26 1.92 -3.93 -18.96
N ALA A 27 0.63 -4.28 -18.96
CA ALA A 27 -0.32 -3.86 -19.99
C ALA A 27 -0.53 -2.34 -20.06
N LEU A 28 -0.45 -1.65 -18.91
CA LEU A 28 -0.50 -0.19 -18.81
C LEU A 28 0.83 0.49 -19.18
N GLY A 29 1.85 -0.26 -19.61
CA GLY A 29 3.14 0.28 -20.03
C GLY A 29 3.95 0.92 -18.90
N GLN A 30 3.71 0.56 -17.64
CA GLN A 30 4.33 1.22 -16.48
C GLN A 30 5.82 0.87 -16.31
N PHE A 31 6.31 -0.19 -16.96
CA PHE A 31 7.71 -0.65 -16.93
C PHE A 31 8.58 0.12 -17.93
N THR A 32 8.55 1.45 -17.87
CA THR A 32 9.47 2.30 -18.64
C THR A 32 10.76 2.55 -17.86
N TRP A 33 11.84 2.87 -18.56
CA TRP A 33 13.12 3.21 -17.92
C TRP A 33 12.98 4.37 -16.92
N ALA A 34 12.23 5.41 -17.28
CA ALA A 34 11.97 6.57 -16.42
C ALA A 34 11.26 6.16 -15.11
N ASN A 35 10.22 5.34 -15.20
CA ASN A 35 9.49 4.86 -14.02
C ASN A 35 10.34 3.93 -13.15
N MET A 36 11.19 3.10 -13.75
CA MET A 36 12.10 2.22 -13.00
C MET A 36 13.15 3.03 -12.21
N GLN A 37 13.71 4.08 -12.81
CA GLN A 37 14.65 4.97 -12.12
C GLN A 37 13.99 5.69 -10.94
N LEU A 38 12.79 6.25 -11.15
CA LEU A 38 12.01 6.85 -10.06
C LEU A 38 11.74 5.83 -8.95
N THR A 39 11.27 4.63 -9.32
CA THR A 39 10.99 3.56 -8.37
C THR A 39 12.21 3.21 -7.55
N LEU A 40 13.40 3.13 -8.16
CA LEU A 40 14.64 2.81 -7.44
C LEU A 40 15.01 3.88 -6.40
N VAL A 41 14.81 5.16 -6.73
CA VAL A 41 15.03 6.29 -5.81
C VAL A 41 14.01 6.29 -4.67
N PHE A 42 12.74 5.95 -4.96
CA PHE A 42 11.69 5.88 -3.95
C PHE A 42 11.68 4.58 -3.14
N LEU A 43 12.34 3.53 -3.61
CA LEU A 43 12.45 2.24 -2.92
C LEU A 43 12.91 2.36 -1.45
N PRO A 44 14.00 3.07 -1.12
CA PRO A 44 14.42 3.25 0.28
C PRO A 44 13.38 3.98 1.11
N VAL A 45 12.71 5.00 0.55
CA VAL A 45 11.64 5.73 1.24
C VAL A 45 10.44 4.83 1.50
N ALA A 46 10.08 3.96 0.55
CA ALA A 46 9.00 2.99 0.70
C ALA A 46 9.30 1.96 1.79
N ILE A 47 10.54 1.45 1.84
CA ILE A 47 10.99 0.53 2.90
C ILE A 47 10.93 1.23 4.27
N ALA A 48 11.51 2.42 4.38
CA ALA A 48 11.52 3.20 5.62
C ALA A 48 10.08 3.51 6.10
N SER A 49 9.19 3.89 5.19
CA SER A 49 7.79 4.16 5.49
C SER A 49 7.04 2.91 5.96
N THR A 50 7.33 1.74 5.38
CA THR A 50 6.75 0.46 5.80
C THR A 50 7.16 0.11 7.22
N LEU A 51 8.45 0.24 7.55
CA LEU A 51 8.97 0.01 8.90
C LEU A 51 8.37 1.00 9.91
N ALA A 52 8.26 2.27 9.53
CA ALA A 52 7.61 3.30 10.34
C ALA A 52 6.14 2.97 10.59
N GLY A 53 5.42 2.47 9.58
CA GLY A 53 4.04 1.99 9.70
C GLY A 53 3.91 0.83 10.69
N VAL A 54 4.78 -0.18 10.59
CA VAL A 54 4.81 -1.31 11.55
C VAL A 54 5.07 -0.83 12.97
N TRP A 55 6.01 0.11 13.15
CA TRP A 55 6.28 0.73 14.45
C TRP A 55 5.06 1.49 14.99
N LEU A 56 4.38 2.25 14.13
CA LEU A 56 3.21 3.04 14.49
C LEU A 56 2.03 2.15 14.90
N VAL A 57 1.73 1.09 14.15
CA VAL A 57 0.64 0.13 14.46
C VAL A 57 0.87 -0.54 15.81
N LYS A 58 2.13 -0.86 16.15
CA LYS A 58 2.47 -1.44 17.45
C LYS A 58 2.26 -0.48 18.63
N ARG A 59 2.24 0.83 18.38
CA ARG A 59 2.17 1.88 19.41
C ARG A 59 0.82 2.59 19.49
N ALA A 60 0.07 2.64 18.39
CA ALA A 60 -1.24 3.26 18.33
C ALA A 60 -2.34 2.28 18.78
N SER A 61 -3.41 2.79 19.39
CA SER A 61 -4.60 1.96 19.62
C SER A 61 -5.26 1.64 18.28
N ALA A 62 -5.66 0.38 18.09
CA ALA A 62 -6.19 -0.13 16.82
C ALA A 62 -7.36 0.72 16.29
N GLU A 63 -8.23 1.19 17.19
CA GLU A 63 -9.36 2.06 16.84
C GLU A 63 -8.90 3.41 16.24
N ARG A 64 -7.96 4.10 16.89
CA ARG A 64 -7.48 5.41 16.39
C ARG A 64 -6.76 5.26 15.05
N PHE A 65 -5.99 4.19 14.89
CA PHE A 65 -5.30 3.91 13.63
C PHE A 65 -6.29 3.64 12.49
N ASN A 66 -7.31 2.81 12.74
CA ASN A 66 -8.34 2.52 11.75
C ASN A 66 -9.16 3.76 11.38
N THR A 67 -9.55 4.59 12.35
CA THR A 67 -10.23 5.86 12.08
C THR A 67 -9.36 6.79 11.26
N LEU A 68 -8.07 6.92 11.59
CA LEU A 68 -7.15 7.79 10.86
C LEU A 68 -6.96 7.33 9.41
N ILE A 69 -6.71 6.04 9.17
CA ILE A 69 -6.58 5.51 7.80
C ILE A 69 -7.86 5.72 7.01
N SER A 70 -9.01 5.48 7.61
CA SER A 70 -10.30 5.65 6.95
C SER A 70 -10.53 7.12 6.54
N LEU A 71 -10.20 8.06 7.42
CA LEU A 71 -10.27 9.50 7.12
C LEU A 71 -9.30 9.90 5.99
N LEU A 72 -8.05 9.42 6.04
CA LEU A 72 -7.07 9.66 4.98
C LEU A 72 -7.55 9.09 3.64
N MET A 73 -8.16 7.89 3.65
CA MET A 73 -8.68 7.25 2.45
C MET A 73 -9.86 8.01 1.85
N VAL A 74 -10.75 8.56 2.70
CA VAL A 74 -11.84 9.46 2.26
C VAL A 74 -11.26 10.74 1.67
N ALA A 75 -10.25 11.34 2.30
CA ALA A 75 -9.61 12.56 1.80
C ALA A 75 -8.94 12.35 0.44
N VAL A 76 -8.20 11.25 0.26
CA VAL A 76 -7.59 10.88 -1.04
C VAL A 76 -8.66 10.62 -2.08
N GLY A 77 -9.73 9.90 -1.72
CA GLY A 77 -10.86 9.67 -2.62
C GLY A 77 -11.51 10.97 -3.09
N ALA A 78 -11.72 11.91 -2.18
CA ALA A 78 -12.26 13.24 -2.50
C ALA A 78 -11.32 14.04 -3.42
N GLU A 79 -10.01 13.98 -3.19
CA GLU A 79 -9.02 14.64 -4.04
C GLU A 79 -8.99 14.04 -5.45
N LEU A 80 -9.08 12.72 -5.58
CA LEU A 80 -9.16 12.06 -6.89
C LEU A 80 -10.44 12.46 -7.65
N ILE A 81 -11.58 12.60 -6.96
CA ILE A 81 -12.81 13.12 -7.56
C ILE A 81 -12.62 14.58 -8.00
N ARG A 82 -12.00 15.42 -7.16
CA ARG A 82 -11.72 16.82 -7.48
C ARG A 82 -10.80 16.95 -8.69
N VAL A 83 -9.80 16.08 -8.85
CA VAL A 83 -8.91 16.04 -10.02
C VAL A 83 -9.63 15.49 -11.26
N ALA A 84 -10.61 14.60 -11.08
CA ALA A 84 -11.38 14.02 -12.17
C ALA A 84 -12.50 14.93 -12.69
N LEU A 85 -13.04 15.83 -11.87
CA LEU A 85 -13.97 16.87 -12.33
C LEU A 85 -13.15 18.09 -12.83
N PRO A 86 -13.38 18.55 -14.08
CA PRO A 86 -12.67 19.69 -14.66
C PRO A 86 -12.97 21.03 -13.98
#